data_AF-A0A7Y9S834-F1
#
_entry.id   AF-A0A7Y9S834-F1
#
_cell.length_a   1.000
_cell.length_b   1.000
_cell.length_c   1.000
_cell.angle_alpha   90.00
_cell.angle_beta   90.00
_cell.angle_gamma   90.00
#
_symmetry.space_group_name_H-M   'P 1'
#
loop_
_entity.id
_entity.type
_entity.pdbx_description
1 polymer ?
#
loop_
_entity_poly.entity_id
_entity_poly.type
_entity_poly.pdbx_seq_one_letter_code
_entity_poly.pdbx_strand_id
1 'polypeptide(L)'
;MTTASSLRNVAPASRQPVYFRSSSESLGIQVATAAAAADVTLVTEIPVQSGVAAILISIESLDRYPPRHRGVPTMLLGPESEEAEMWAAATSTGIDHVVPLPRASAWLAEFLGALHRVPERANLIAILGGCGGAGASTLSCLIAAAGARKGARSLLIDADAWGSGSEGMLCADRVTGITWTDLAEAMSEKDI
;
A
#
# COMPACT_ATOMS: atom_id res chain seq x y z
N MET A 1 19.64 -14.36 -39.55
CA MET A 1 20.27 -13.17 -38.95
C MET A 1 19.21 -12.48 -38.10
N THR A 2 19.52 -12.21 -36.82
CA THR A 2 18.79 -11.30 -35.90
C THR A 2 17.51 -11.86 -35.25
N THR A 3 17.33 -12.00 -33.93
CA THR A 3 18.16 -11.81 -32.70
C THR A 3 17.43 -12.58 -31.58
N ALA A 4 18.13 -13.45 -30.86
CA ALA A 4 17.61 -14.06 -29.63
C ALA A 4 17.52 -12.98 -28.54
N SER A 5 16.31 -12.68 -28.09
CA SER A 5 16.05 -11.78 -26.97
C SER A 5 16.63 -12.41 -25.70
N SER A 6 17.75 -11.85 -25.25
CA SER A 6 18.43 -12.24 -24.01
C SER A 6 17.52 -11.87 -22.83
N LEU A 7 16.85 -12.88 -22.27
CA LEU A 7 16.22 -12.79 -20.97
C LEU A 7 17.33 -12.48 -19.96
N ARG A 8 17.50 -11.20 -19.62
CA ARG A 8 18.30 -10.81 -18.45
C ARG A 8 17.68 -11.51 -17.26
N ASN A 9 18.40 -12.49 -16.75
CA ASN A 9 18.12 -13.11 -15.47
C ASN A 9 18.27 -11.98 -14.42
N VAL A 10 17.16 -11.33 -14.08
CA VAL A 10 17.12 -10.41 -12.94
C VAL A 10 17.28 -11.32 -11.73
N ALA A 11 18.47 -11.31 -11.13
CA ALA A 11 18.66 -11.93 -9.83
C ALA A 11 17.50 -11.50 -8.93
N PRO A 12 16.88 -12.41 -8.14
CA PRO A 12 15.77 -12.03 -7.28
C PRO A 12 16.21 -10.81 -6.48
N ALA A 13 15.44 -9.71 -6.60
CA ALA A 13 15.74 -8.50 -5.85
C ALA A 13 15.86 -8.93 -4.38
N SER A 14 17.03 -8.68 -3.77
CA SER A 14 17.26 -9.02 -2.37
C SER A 14 16.11 -8.42 -1.56
N ARG A 15 15.33 -9.26 -0.85
CA ARG A 15 14.21 -8.79 -0.04
C ARG A 15 14.72 -7.73 0.92
N GLN A 16 14.20 -6.50 0.78
CA GLN A 16 14.58 -5.42 1.67
C GLN A 16 14.15 -5.77 3.09
N PRO A 17 15.01 -5.61 4.10
CA PRO A 17 14.65 -5.91 5.47
C PRO A 17 13.65 -4.89 6.01
N VAL A 18 13.06 -5.19 7.16
CA VAL A 18 12.18 -4.28 7.91
C VAL A 18 12.95 -3.75 9.10
N TYR A 19 12.99 -2.42 9.26
CA TYR A 19 13.57 -1.82 10.44
C TYR A 19 12.63 -1.97 11.62
N PHE A 20 13.13 -2.46 12.75
CA PHE A 20 12.37 -2.53 13.99
C PHE A 20 13.18 -1.99 15.17
N ARG A 21 12.54 -1.15 15.99
CA ARG A 21 13.12 -0.67 17.25
C ARG A 21 12.08 -0.61 18.36
N SER A 22 12.42 -1.23 19.48
CA SER A 22 11.71 -1.12 20.76
C SER A 22 12.69 -1.41 21.91
N SER A 23 12.42 -0.86 23.09
CA SER A 23 13.10 -1.28 24.33
C SER A 23 12.28 -2.27 25.15
N SER A 24 11.07 -2.62 24.71
CA SER A 24 10.20 -3.62 25.33
C SER A 24 10.48 -5.01 24.77
N GLU A 25 10.89 -5.94 25.65
CA GLU A 25 11.15 -7.33 25.28
C GLU A 25 9.86 -8.05 24.84
N SER A 26 8.73 -7.77 25.50
CA SER A 26 7.45 -8.41 25.17
C SER A 26 6.93 -7.98 23.79
N LEU A 27 7.11 -6.72 23.40
CA LEU A 27 6.82 -6.25 22.04
C LEU A 27 7.81 -6.86 21.05
N GLY A 28 9.09 -6.92 21.40
CA GLY A 28 10.13 -7.53 20.56
C GLY A 28 9.80 -8.97 20.17
N ILE A 29 9.34 -9.79 21.13
CA ILE A 29 8.93 -11.18 20.87
C ILE A 29 7.71 -11.25 19.93
N GLN A 30 6.70 -10.40 20.15
CA GLN A 30 5.49 -10.40 19.31
C GLN A 30 5.79 -9.97 17.87
N VAL A 31 6.61 -8.94 17.69
CA VAL A 31 7.04 -8.46 16.36
C VAL A 31 7.94 -9.49 15.67
N ALA A 32 8.88 -10.10 16.40
CA ALA A 32 9.71 -11.17 15.86
C ALA A 32 8.87 -12.37 15.41
N THR A 33 7.82 -12.72 16.15
CA THR A 33 6.88 -13.79 15.78
C THR A 33 6.13 -13.45 14.49
N ALA A 34 5.60 -12.23 14.38
CA ALA A 34 4.92 -11.78 13.16
C ALA A 34 5.85 -11.73 11.95
N ALA A 35 7.08 -11.24 12.13
CA ALA A 35 8.09 -11.18 11.07
C ALA A 35 8.52 -12.58 10.61
N ALA A 36 8.70 -13.53 11.55
CA ALA A 36 9.00 -14.91 11.23
C ALA A 36 7.87 -15.59 10.45
N ALA A 37 6.61 -15.37 10.86
CA ALA A 37 5.45 -15.87 10.14
C ALA A 37 5.35 -15.32 8.71
N ALA A 38 5.87 -14.12 8.48
CA ALA A 38 5.87 -13.44 7.19
C ALA A 38 7.14 -13.67 6.34
N ASP A 39 8.12 -14.44 6.84
CA ASP A 39 9.44 -14.64 6.21
C ASP A 39 10.18 -13.32 5.91
N VAL A 40 10.13 -12.39 6.88
CA VAL A 40 10.74 -11.06 6.83
C VAL A 40 11.92 -10.97 7.79
N THR A 41 13.03 -10.42 7.31
CA THR A 41 14.20 -10.11 8.14
C THR A 41 14.01 -8.77 8.85
N LEU A 42 14.13 -8.77 10.18
CA LEU A 42 14.18 -7.55 10.99
C LEU A 42 15.62 -7.06 11.15
N VAL A 43 15.81 -5.74 11.10
CA VAL A 43 17.09 -5.07 11.36
C VAL A 43 16.91 -3.92 12.35
N THR A 44 17.91 -3.68 13.18
CA THR A 44 17.94 -2.57 14.15
C THR A 44 18.69 -1.35 13.63
N GLU A 45 19.34 -1.48 12.47
CA GLU A 45 20.04 -0.43 11.76
C GLU A 45 19.61 -0.45 10.29
N ILE A 46 19.39 0.74 9.70
CA ILE A 46 18.97 0.85 8.31
C ILE A 46 20.18 0.61 7.40
N PRO A 47 20.16 -0.42 6.54
CA PRO A 47 21.28 -0.67 5.63
C PRO A 47 21.37 0.42 4.55
N VAL A 48 22.52 1.07 4.47
CA VAL A 48 22.77 2.18 3.50
C VAL A 48 22.57 1.74 2.04
N GLN A 49 22.91 0.48 1.73
CA GLN A 49 22.97 -0.03 0.35
C GLN A 49 21.61 -0.54 -0.16
N SER A 50 20.75 -1.04 0.74
CA SER A 50 19.54 -1.78 0.36
C SER A 50 18.24 -1.08 0.80
N GLY A 51 18.31 -0.09 1.69
CA GLY A 51 17.12 0.52 2.28
C GLY A 51 16.30 -0.48 3.11
N VAL A 52 15.06 -0.11 3.43
CA VAL A 52 14.13 -0.95 4.20
C VAL A 52 12.75 -0.97 3.55
N ALA A 53 12.04 -2.09 3.69
CA ALA A 53 10.68 -2.27 3.18
C ALA A 53 9.62 -1.60 4.06
N ALA A 54 9.88 -1.49 5.37
CA ALA A 54 9.01 -0.82 6.34
C ALA A 54 9.82 -0.38 7.57
N ILE A 55 9.25 0.56 8.34
CA ILE A 55 9.81 1.05 9.60
C ILE A 55 8.79 0.80 10.71
N LEU A 56 9.15 -0.04 11.66
CA LEU A 56 8.36 -0.40 12.83
C LEU A 56 9.04 0.20 14.07
N ILE A 57 8.33 1.04 14.81
CA ILE A 57 8.86 1.67 16.00
C ILE A 57 7.85 1.60 17.13
N SER A 58 8.32 1.47 18.36
CA SER A 58 7.46 1.59 19.52
C SER A 58 7.42 3.03 20.06
N ILE A 59 6.40 3.33 20.87
CA ILE A 59 6.19 4.68 21.42
C ILE A 59 7.39 5.17 22.23
N GLU A 60 8.04 4.28 22.99
CA GLU A 60 9.20 4.63 23.82
C GLU A 60 10.49 4.85 23.02
N SER A 61 10.51 4.46 21.74
CA SER A 61 11.65 4.63 20.83
C SER A 61 11.45 5.77 19.81
N LEU A 62 10.38 6.55 19.94
CA LEU A 62 10.00 7.60 18.98
C LEU A 62 11.04 8.72 18.88
N ASP A 63 11.82 8.94 19.93
CA ASP A 63 12.99 9.84 19.95
C ASP A 63 14.06 9.48 18.92
N ARG A 64 14.11 8.20 18.51
CA ARG A 64 15.05 7.63 17.53
C ARG A 64 14.34 7.25 16.23
N TYR A 65 13.21 7.88 15.94
CA TYR A 65 12.50 7.67 14.69
C TYR A 65 13.38 8.08 13.50
N PRO A 66 13.68 7.15 12.56
CA PRO A 66 14.53 7.46 11.43
C PRO A 66 13.82 8.43 10.46
N PRO A 67 14.59 9.15 9.62
CA PRO A 67 14.01 10.03 8.60
C PRO A 67 13.03 9.28 7.70
N ARG A 68 11.88 9.89 7.42
CA ARG A 68 10.87 9.30 6.54
C ARG A 68 11.39 9.12 5.12
N HIS A 69 11.33 7.88 4.63
CA HIS A 69 11.60 7.56 3.24
C HIS A 69 10.27 7.56 2.45
N ARG A 70 10.19 8.32 1.34
CA ARG A 70 8.98 8.34 0.51
C ARG A 70 8.63 6.92 0.04
N GLY A 71 7.38 6.52 0.25
CA GLY A 71 6.87 5.22 -0.17
C GLY A 71 7.24 4.04 0.75
N VAL A 72 7.93 4.30 1.88
CA VAL A 72 8.18 3.27 2.90
C VAL A 72 7.14 3.41 4.01
N PRO A 73 6.28 2.41 4.24
CA PRO A 73 5.27 2.45 5.29
C PRO A 73 5.92 2.46 6.68
N THR A 74 5.32 3.25 7.58
CA THR A 74 5.77 3.45 8.95
C THR A 74 4.68 3.06 9.94
N MET A 75 5.07 2.40 11.02
CA MET A 75 4.15 1.80 11.99
C MET A 75 4.56 2.12 13.42
N LEU A 76 3.60 2.51 14.24
CA LEU A 76 3.76 2.66 15.67
C LEU A 76 3.17 1.43 16.38
N LEU A 77 4.02 0.74 17.13
CA LEU A 77 3.70 -0.50 17.85
C LEU A 77 3.63 -0.23 19.34
N GLY A 78 2.75 -0.95 20.04
CA GLY A 78 2.65 -0.82 21.48
C GLY A 78 1.59 -1.75 22.05
N PRO A 79 1.47 -1.82 23.38
CA PRO A 79 0.43 -2.61 24.02
C PRO A 79 -0.95 -2.00 23.75
N GLU A 80 -1.99 -2.84 23.73
CA GLU A 80 -3.37 -2.38 23.59
C GLU A 80 -3.79 -1.34 24.64
N SER A 81 -3.23 -1.40 25.84
CA SER A 81 -3.49 -0.44 26.91
C SER A 81 -3.07 0.99 26.58
N GLU A 82 -2.15 1.18 25.62
CA GLU A 82 -1.59 2.47 25.24
C GLU A 82 -2.12 2.97 23.88
N GLU A 83 -3.17 2.34 23.34
CA GLU A 83 -3.66 2.61 21.99
C GLU A 83 -4.04 4.08 21.75
N ALA A 84 -4.69 4.72 22.72
CA ALA A 84 -5.05 6.14 22.61
C ALA A 84 -3.81 7.04 22.50
N GLU A 85 -2.76 6.76 23.28
CA GLU A 85 -1.50 7.51 23.26
C GLU A 85 -0.76 7.26 21.94
N MET A 86 -0.78 6.03 21.44
CA MET A 86 -0.21 5.69 20.14
C MET A 86 -0.91 6.45 19.00
N TRP A 87 -2.24 6.55 19.00
CA TRP A 87 -2.96 7.34 17.99
C TRP A 87 -2.58 8.83 18.03
N ALA A 88 -2.47 9.42 19.21
CA ALA A 88 -2.03 10.80 19.36
C ALA A 88 -0.58 11.00 18.86
N ALA A 89 0.33 10.07 19.21
CA ALA A 89 1.72 10.10 18.79
C ALA A 89 1.87 9.90 17.27
N ALA A 90 1.15 8.94 16.68
CA ALA A 90 1.17 8.68 15.26
C ALA A 90 0.66 9.88 14.45
N THR A 91 -0.42 10.53 14.92
CA THR A 91 -0.96 11.72 14.27
C THR A 91 0.05 12.87 14.27
N SER A 92 0.72 13.13 15.40
CA SER A 92 1.68 14.23 15.51
C SER A 92 3.00 13.98 14.75
N THR A 93 3.39 12.72 14.57
CA THR A 93 4.60 12.32 13.82
C THR A 93 4.31 11.94 12.36
N GLY A 94 3.04 11.86 12.00
CA GLY A 94 2.53 11.47 10.69
C GLY A 94 2.62 9.99 10.39
N ILE A 95 3.00 9.12 11.34
CA ILE A 95 3.15 7.66 11.16
C ILE A 95 1.87 7.05 10.54
N ASP A 96 2.07 6.15 9.58
CA ASP A 96 0.98 5.70 8.69
C ASP A 96 0.01 4.73 9.37
N HIS A 97 0.49 3.92 10.32
CA HIS A 97 -0.30 2.90 11.01
C HIS A 97 -0.03 2.85 12.51
N VAL A 98 -1.08 2.60 13.30
CA VAL A 98 -1.01 2.23 14.71
C VAL A 98 -1.35 0.75 14.86
N VAL A 99 -0.52 0.01 15.58
CA VAL A 99 -0.55 -1.45 15.62
C VAL A 99 -0.51 -1.91 17.09
N PRO A 100 -1.69 -1.97 17.76
CA PRO A 100 -1.79 -2.43 19.13
C PRO A 100 -1.66 -3.96 19.20
N LEU A 101 -0.70 -4.44 19.98
CA LEU A 101 -0.40 -5.87 20.14
C LEU A 101 -0.86 -6.37 21.53
N PRO A 102 -1.35 -7.62 21.63
CA PRO A 102 -1.35 -8.68 20.61
C PRO A 102 -2.51 -8.63 19.58
N ARG A 103 -3.56 -7.84 19.76
CA ARG A 103 -4.77 -7.82 18.90
C ARG A 103 -4.47 -7.71 17.40
N ALA A 104 -3.50 -6.88 17.01
CA ALA A 104 -3.13 -6.68 15.61
C ALA A 104 -2.04 -7.64 15.09
N SER A 105 -1.69 -8.71 15.81
CA SER A 105 -0.58 -9.61 15.41
C SER A 105 -0.79 -10.28 14.05
N ALA A 106 -2.01 -10.75 13.78
CA ALA A 106 -2.35 -11.39 12.50
C ALA A 106 -2.24 -10.39 11.35
N TRP A 107 -2.81 -9.19 11.53
CA TRP A 107 -2.72 -8.10 10.57
C TRP A 107 -1.27 -7.68 10.31
N LEU A 108 -0.43 -7.61 11.35
CA LEU A 108 0.99 -7.29 11.21
C LEU A 108 1.72 -8.34 10.36
N ALA A 109 1.50 -9.62 10.63
CA ALA A 109 2.10 -10.70 9.83
C ALA A 109 1.65 -10.66 8.36
N GLU A 110 0.35 -10.43 8.12
CA GLU A 110 -0.19 -10.29 6.76
C GLU A 110 0.40 -9.08 6.02
N PHE A 111 0.49 -7.93 6.68
CA PHE A 111 1.07 -6.72 6.12
C PHE A 111 2.55 -6.96 5.75
N LEU A 112 3.33 -7.50 6.68
CA LEU A 112 4.74 -7.80 6.47
C LEU A 112 4.92 -8.79 5.30
N GLY A 113 4.06 -9.81 5.19
CA GLY A 113 4.12 -10.78 4.09
C GLY A 113 3.73 -10.17 2.73
N ALA A 114 2.93 -9.10 2.73
CA ALA A 114 2.58 -8.37 1.52
C ALA A 114 3.71 -7.45 1.03
N LEU A 115 4.63 -6.98 1.89
CA LEU A 115 5.72 -6.07 1.53
C LEU A 115 6.62 -6.61 0.41
N HIS A 116 6.84 -7.93 0.38
CA HIS A 116 7.69 -8.58 -0.62
C HIS A 116 6.91 -9.25 -1.73
N ARG A 117 5.60 -9.07 -1.78
CA ARG A 117 4.82 -9.48 -2.94
C ARG A 117 5.26 -8.60 -4.09
N VAL A 118 5.99 -9.19 -5.05
CA VAL A 118 6.34 -8.51 -6.29
C VAL A 118 5.01 -8.03 -6.88
N PRO A 119 4.76 -6.72 -6.99
CA PRO A 119 3.55 -6.27 -7.65
C PRO A 119 3.60 -6.89 -9.05
N GLU A 120 2.55 -7.61 -9.44
CA GLU A 120 2.39 -7.95 -10.85
C GLU A 120 2.55 -6.63 -11.61
N ARG A 121 3.52 -6.57 -12.53
CA ARG A 121 3.79 -5.33 -13.26
C ARG A 121 2.52 -4.97 -14.02
N ALA A 122 1.86 -3.91 -13.57
CA ALA A 122 0.73 -3.32 -14.27
C ALA A 122 1.21 -2.10 -15.06
N ASN A 123 0.64 -1.90 -16.25
CA ASN A 123 0.83 -0.67 -17.00
C ASN A 123 -0.21 0.34 -16.51
N LEU A 124 0.24 1.47 -15.95
CA LEU A 124 -0.63 2.57 -15.54
C LEU A 124 -0.66 3.62 -16.66
N ILE A 125 -1.86 3.98 -17.10
CA ILE A 125 -2.10 5.02 -18.09
C ILE A 125 -2.98 6.09 -17.43
N ALA A 126 -2.42 7.28 -17.20
CA ALA A 126 -3.16 8.44 -16.71
C ALA A 126 -3.54 9.33 -17.89
N ILE A 127 -4.81 9.73 -17.95
CA ILE A 127 -5.34 10.60 -19.01
C ILE A 127 -5.92 11.84 -18.36
N LEU A 128 -5.42 13.01 -18.76
CA LEU A 128 -5.87 14.31 -18.27
C LEU A 128 -6.41 15.11 -19.45
N GLY A 129 -7.62 15.66 -19.31
CA GLY A 129 -8.18 16.58 -20.29
C GLY A 129 -7.58 17.97 -20.12
N GLY A 130 -7.22 18.63 -21.22
CA GLY A 130 -6.78 20.04 -21.18
C GLY A 130 -7.92 21.02 -20.89
N CYS A 131 -9.17 20.59 -21.10
CA CYS A 131 -10.38 21.36 -20.82
C CYS A 131 -11.59 20.42 -20.63
N GLY A 132 -12.70 20.97 -20.15
CA GLY A 132 -13.98 20.26 -20.10
C GLY A 132 -14.44 19.86 -21.51
N GLY A 133 -14.87 18.61 -21.66
CA GLY A 133 -15.32 18.07 -22.96
C GLY A 133 -14.20 17.65 -23.93
N ALA A 134 -12.93 17.67 -23.51
CA ALA A 134 -11.79 17.22 -24.34
C ALA A 134 -11.82 15.72 -24.70
N GLY A 135 -12.75 14.94 -24.15
CA GLY A 135 -12.90 13.52 -24.41
C GLY A 135 -11.94 12.61 -23.62
N ALA A 136 -11.32 13.10 -22.56
CA ALA A 136 -10.44 12.31 -21.69
C ALA A 136 -11.13 11.04 -21.16
N SER A 137 -12.35 11.17 -20.62
CA SER A 137 -13.15 10.05 -20.12
C SER A 137 -13.48 9.04 -21.23
N THR A 138 -13.79 9.52 -22.44
CA THR A 138 -14.05 8.66 -23.60
C THR A 138 -12.80 7.87 -23.97
N LEU A 139 -11.65 8.53 -24.03
CA LEU A 139 -10.38 7.89 -24.37
C LEU A 139 -10.00 6.83 -23.33
N SER A 140 -10.17 7.12 -22.04
CA SER A 140 -9.93 6.17 -20.95
C SER A 140 -10.79 4.91 -21.10
N CYS A 141 -12.09 5.08 -21.36
CA CYS A 141 -13.01 3.96 -21.61
C CYS A 141 -12.60 3.14 -22.83
N LEU A 142 -12.22 3.80 -23.94
CA LEU A 142 -11.80 3.12 -25.17
C LEU A 142 -10.51 2.32 -24.98
N ILE A 143 -9.54 2.85 -24.23
CA ILE A 143 -8.28 2.15 -23.92
C ILE A 143 -8.54 0.94 -23.02
N ALA A 144 -9.35 1.10 -21.97
CA ALA A 144 -9.73 0.00 -21.09
C ALA A 144 -10.44 -1.12 -21.88
N ALA A 145 -11.44 -0.76 -22.69
CA ALA A 145 -12.17 -1.71 -23.53
C ALA A 145 -11.28 -2.40 -24.58
N ALA A 146 -10.35 -1.67 -25.19
CA ALA A 146 -9.39 -2.24 -26.12
C ALA A 146 -8.41 -3.20 -25.43
N GLY A 147 -7.98 -2.89 -24.21
CA GLY A 147 -7.16 -3.77 -23.38
C GLY A 147 -7.89 -5.06 -23.02
N ALA A 148 -9.13 -4.95 -22.52
CA ALA A 148 -9.99 -6.09 -22.20
C ALA A 148 -10.22 -7.00 -23.41
N ARG A 149 -10.54 -6.44 -24.59
CA ARG A 149 -10.69 -7.22 -25.84
C ARG A 149 -9.41 -7.94 -26.27
N LYS A 150 -8.24 -7.45 -25.86
CA LYS A 150 -6.93 -8.10 -26.11
C LYS A 150 -6.55 -9.11 -25.01
N GLY A 151 -7.43 -9.37 -24.05
CA GLY A 151 -7.20 -10.31 -22.96
C GLY A 151 -6.40 -9.74 -21.78
N ALA A 152 -6.18 -8.42 -21.73
CA ALA A 152 -5.54 -7.79 -20.57
C ALA A 152 -6.53 -7.69 -19.40
N ARG A 153 -6.05 -7.97 -18.19
CA ARG A 153 -6.76 -7.61 -16.95
C ARG A 153 -6.70 -6.09 -16.79
N SER A 154 -7.73 -5.39 -17.24
CA SER A 154 -7.81 -3.92 -17.20
C SER A 154 -8.68 -3.44 -16.05
N LEU A 155 -8.19 -2.45 -15.31
CA LEU A 155 -8.96 -1.68 -14.34
C LEU A 155 -9.05 -0.23 -14.83
N LEU A 156 -10.26 0.32 -14.88
CA LEU A 156 -10.50 1.73 -15.14
C LEU A 156 -10.82 2.41 -13.80
N ILE A 157 -10.12 3.49 -13.50
CA ILE A 157 -10.32 4.30 -12.29
C ILE A 157 -10.73 5.69 -12.75
N ASP A 158 -11.89 6.15 -12.30
CA ASP A 158 -12.25 7.55 -12.36
C ASP A 158 -11.61 8.26 -11.17
N ALA A 159 -10.81 9.29 -11.42
CA ALA A 159 -10.11 10.04 -10.38
C ALA A 159 -10.69 11.46 -10.21
N ASP A 160 -11.76 11.80 -10.93
CA ASP A 160 -12.45 13.06 -10.78
C ASP A 160 -13.59 12.92 -9.75
N ALA A 161 -13.29 13.28 -8.50
CA ALA A 161 -14.25 13.22 -7.41
C ALA A 161 -15.46 14.16 -7.61
N TRP A 162 -15.40 15.11 -8.54
CA TRP A 162 -16.46 16.09 -8.80
C TRP A 162 -17.15 15.82 -10.15
N GLY A 163 -16.68 14.83 -10.89
CA GLY A 163 -17.29 14.37 -12.14
C GLY A 163 -18.61 13.64 -11.89
N SER A 164 -19.44 13.55 -12.93
CA SER A 164 -20.73 12.83 -12.88
C SER A 164 -20.60 11.30 -12.77
N GLY A 165 -19.39 10.78 -12.55
CA GLY A 165 -19.06 9.37 -12.70
C GLY A 165 -18.99 8.94 -14.16
N SER A 166 -18.15 7.93 -14.43
CA SER A 166 -18.00 7.31 -15.75
C SER A 166 -19.03 6.21 -16.03
N GLU A 167 -19.92 5.91 -15.07
CA GLU A 167 -20.94 4.86 -15.21
C GLU A 167 -21.91 5.12 -16.37
N GLY A 168 -22.19 6.39 -16.69
CA GLY A 168 -23.09 6.76 -17.79
C GLY A 168 -22.51 6.55 -19.19
N MET A 169 -21.18 6.38 -19.32
CA MET A 169 -20.50 6.24 -20.61
C MET A 169 -20.15 4.79 -20.98
N LEU A 170 -20.12 3.90 -19.99
CA LEU A 170 -19.99 2.47 -20.18
C LEU A 170 -21.38 1.90 -20.50
N CYS A 171 -21.49 0.95 -21.43
CA CYS A 171 -22.76 0.43 -21.97
C CYS A 171 -23.84 0.14 -20.92
N ALA A 172 -25.10 0.14 -21.35
CA ALA A 172 -26.31 -0.06 -20.54
C ALA A 172 -26.34 -1.33 -19.66
N ASP A 173 -25.43 -2.28 -19.89
CA ASP A 173 -25.24 -3.45 -19.04
C ASP A 173 -24.23 -3.12 -17.93
N ARG A 174 -24.67 -3.31 -16.68
CA ARG A 174 -23.91 -3.01 -15.45
C ARG A 174 -22.49 -3.60 -15.52
N VAL A 175 -21.48 -2.74 -15.65
CA VAL A 175 -20.07 -3.14 -15.56
C VAL A 175 -19.78 -3.55 -14.11
N THR A 176 -19.07 -4.67 -13.92
CA THR A 176 -18.62 -5.08 -12.59
C THR A 176 -17.61 -4.07 -12.05
N GLY A 177 -17.92 -3.41 -10.93
CA GLY A 177 -17.05 -2.39 -10.35
C GLY A 177 -17.65 -1.79 -9.08
N ILE A 178 -16.86 -0.95 -8.42
CA ILE A 178 -17.27 -0.13 -7.27
C ILE A 178 -17.53 1.28 -7.82
N THR A 179 -18.69 1.84 -7.50
CA THR A 179 -19.07 3.21 -7.88
C THR A 179 -18.59 4.21 -6.84
N TRP A 180 -18.58 5.50 -7.19
CA TRP A 180 -18.35 6.57 -6.21
C TRP A 180 -19.42 6.58 -5.11
N THR A 181 -20.65 6.17 -5.42
CA THR A 181 -21.73 6.01 -4.44
C THR A 181 -21.44 4.89 -3.45
N ASP A 182 -21.03 3.71 -3.94
CA ASP A 182 -20.65 2.59 -3.07
C ASP A 182 -19.49 2.97 -2.14
N LEU A 183 -18.53 3.75 -2.66
CA LEU A 183 -17.41 4.26 -1.86
C LEU A 183 -17.87 5.29 -0.80
N ALA A 184 -18.76 6.21 -1.16
CA ALA A 184 -19.30 7.20 -0.23
C ALA A 184 -20.12 6.54 0.90
N GLU A 185 -20.91 5.52 0.59
CA GLU A 185 -21.67 4.73 1.58
C GLU A 185 -20.73 3.99 2.54
N ALA A 186 -19.70 3.31 2.02
CA ALA A 186 -18.71 2.62 2.84
C ALA A 186 -17.90 3.56 3.75
N MET A 187 -17.69 4.81 3.34
CA MET A 187 -17.01 5.81 4.17
C MET A 187 -17.92 6.44 5.23
N SER A 188 -19.24 6.52 4.98
CA SER A 188 -20.20 7.10 5.93
C SER A 188 -20.49 6.20 7.14
N GLU A 189 -20.20 4.91 7.08
CA GLU A 189 -20.45 3.96 8.17
C GLU A 189 -19.44 4.06 9.34
N LYS A 190 -18.44 4.95 9.23
CA LYS A 190 -17.45 5.21 10.29
C LYS A 190 -17.71 6.44 11.17
N ASP A 191 -18.80 7.19 10.94
CA ASP A 191 -19.16 8.39 11.71
C ASP A 191 -20.36 8.16 12.67
N ILE A 192 -20.33 7.08 13.46
CA ILE A 192 -21.27 6.84 14.59
C ILE A 192 -20.50 6.62 15.90
#